data_AF-A0A0A9FLI4-F1
#
_entry.id   AF-A0A0A9FLI4-F1
#
_cell.length_a   1.000
_cell.length_b   1.000
_cell.length_c   1.000
_cell.angle_alpha   90.00
_cell.angle_beta   90.00
_cell.angle_gamma   90.00
#
_symmetry.space_group_name_H-M   'P 1'
#
loop_
_entity.id
_entity.type
_entity.pdbx_description
1 polymer ?
#
loop_
_entity_poly.entity_id
_entity_poly.type
_entity_poly.pdbx_seq_one_letter_code
_entity_poly.pdbx_strand_id
1 'polypeptide(L)'
;MGNASGGERARFAGRIANAMVDRAWDFINRENVLREQPVRGMHASKAPWQEFHREQEVSTCTNDQGKFVPSEKVIQLRKKLLKFVEDHIYPMENEFYKLAQSASRWTIHPEEENLKALAKKEGLWNLFIPLDSAARARRLLFEDPSLLSPGSSNDLLLGAGLTNLEYGYLCEIMGRSVWAPQIFNCGAPDKGNMEVLLRYGTKEQQKQWVVPLLEGKIRSGFAMTKPQVASSDATNIECSISRQVDCYVINGRKWWTSGAMDPSCKILVLMGKTDFSAPKHKQQ
;
A
#
# COMPACT_ATOMS: atom_id res chain seq x y z
N MET A 1 7.86 11.84 37.19
CA MET A 1 9.11 11.89 36.39
C MET A 1 9.19 10.63 35.56
N GLY A 2 8.67 10.65 34.33
CA GLY A 2 8.72 9.51 33.42
C GLY A 2 9.99 9.58 32.58
N ASN A 3 10.93 8.67 32.82
CA ASN A 3 12.13 8.52 32.02
C ASN A 3 11.72 8.06 30.61
N ALA A 4 11.55 9.01 29.69
CA ALA A 4 11.43 8.73 28.27
C ALA A 4 12.76 8.16 27.80
N SER A 5 12.79 6.86 27.50
CA SER A 5 13.96 6.11 27.01
C SER A 5 14.37 6.47 25.57
N GLY A 6 14.16 7.72 25.15
CA GLY A 6 14.52 8.24 23.83
C GLY A 6 15.98 8.73 23.71
N GLY A 7 16.75 8.74 24.81
CA GLY A 7 18.13 9.21 24.79
C GLY A 7 19.13 8.12 24.38
N GLU A 8 19.29 7.09 25.21
CA GLU A 8 20.38 6.12 25.05
C GLU A 8 20.01 4.88 24.25
N ARG A 9 18.82 4.31 24.46
CA ARG A 9 18.37 3.12 23.72
C ARG A 9 18.19 3.42 22.24
N ALA A 10 17.66 4.60 21.90
CA ALA A 10 17.53 5.06 20.52
C ALA A 10 18.91 5.29 19.87
N ARG A 11 19.87 5.89 20.60
CA ARG A 11 21.26 6.03 20.11
C ARG A 11 21.96 4.68 19.92
N PHE A 12 21.73 3.72 20.80
CA PHE A 12 22.27 2.37 20.68
C PHE A 12 21.68 1.64 19.47
N ALA A 13 20.36 1.70 19.28
CA ALA A 13 19.71 1.16 18.10
C ALA A 13 20.21 1.82 16.80
N GLY A 14 20.40 3.15 16.79
CA GLY A 14 21.00 3.86 15.66
C GLY A 14 22.43 3.41 15.34
N ARG A 15 23.26 3.16 16.36
CA ARG A 15 24.62 2.61 16.17
C ARG A 15 24.61 1.21 15.57
N ILE A 16 23.70 0.34 16.02
CA ILE A 16 23.55 -1.00 15.44
C ILE A 16 23.08 -0.93 13.98
N ALA A 17 22.11 -0.05 13.68
CA ALA A 17 21.63 0.15 12.33
C ALA A 17 22.74 0.61 11.38
N ASN A 18 23.56 1.58 11.79
CA ASN A 18 24.70 2.03 11.00
C ASN A 18 25.72 0.90 10.79
N ALA A 19 26.07 0.14 11.83
CA ALA A 19 26.97 -0.99 11.70
C ALA A 19 26.44 -2.09 10.74
N MET A 20 25.13 -2.30 10.68
CA MET A 20 24.51 -3.21 9.70
C MET A 20 24.60 -2.65 8.27
N VAL A 21 24.39 -1.35 8.08
CA VAL A 21 24.53 -0.68 6.77
C VAL A 21 25.97 -0.77 6.28
N ASP A 22 26.95 -0.49 7.14
CA ASP A 22 28.37 -0.59 6.81
C ASP A 22 28.74 -2.03 6.40
N ARG A 23 28.27 -3.04 7.14
CA ARG A 23 28.49 -4.44 6.78
C ARG A 23 27.82 -4.86 5.48
N ALA A 24 26.65 -4.31 5.17
CA ALA A 24 25.98 -4.57 3.90
C ALA A 24 26.77 -3.96 2.74
N TRP A 25 27.28 -2.74 2.89
CA TRP A 25 28.16 -2.11 1.91
C TRP A 25 29.48 -2.87 1.74
N ASP A 26 30.11 -3.30 2.83
CA ASP A 26 31.30 -4.16 2.77
C ASP A 26 31.02 -5.46 2.02
N PHE A 27 29.83 -6.04 2.16
CA PHE A 27 29.45 -7.24 1.43
C PHE A 27 29.23 -6.98 -0.07
N ILE A 28 28.53 -5.89 -0.41
CA ILE A 28 28.27 -5.48 -1.80
C ILE A 28 29.58 -5.17 -2.54
N ASN A 29 30.53 -4.54 -1.85
CA ASN A 29 31.80 -4.09 -2.42
C ASN A 29 32.90 -5.15 -2.39
N ARG A 30 32.63 -6.37 -1.89
CA ARG A 30 33.60 -7.47 -1.98
C ARG A 30 33.81 -7.85 -3.45
N GLU A 31 35.08 -7.98 -3.84
CA GLU A 31 35.41 -8.64 -5.10
C GLU A 31 34.84 -10.06 -5.10
N ASN A 32 34.19 -10.41 -6.20
CA ASN A 32 33.45 -11.65 -6.35
C ASN A 32 34.43 -12.84 -6.27
N VAL A 33 34.29 -13.68 -5.24
CA VAL A 33 35.13 -14.87 -5.03
C VAL A 33 34.66 -16.06 -5.87
N LEU A 34 33.53 -15.92 -6.58
CA LEU A 34 33.06 -16.89 -7.54
C LEU A 34 33.89 -16.78 -8.82
N ARG A 35 34.45 -17.90 -9.28
CA ARG A 35 35.15 -17.93 -10.57
C ARG A 35 34.20 -17.47 -11.68
N GLU A 36 34.69 -16.56 -12.54
CA GLU A 36 33.95 -16.09 -13.71
C GLU A 36 33.56 -17.21 -14.69
N GLN A 37 34.22 -18.39 -14.59
CA GLN A 37 33.80 -19.61 -15.27
C GLN A 37 33.82 -20.84 -14.35
N PRO A 38 32.79 -21.70 -14.40
CA PRO A 38 32.80 -22.99 -13.72
C PRO A 38 33.83 -23.93 -14.36
N VAL A 39 34.40 -24.83 -13.54
CA VAL A 39 35.41 -25.81 -13.97
C VAL A 39 34.87 -26.63 -15.15
N ARG A 40 35.59 -26.63 -16.28
CA ARG A 40 35.33 -27.54 -17.40
C ARG A 40 35.53 -28.99 -16.93
N GLY A 41 34.43 -29.67 -16.60
CA GLY A 41 34.37 -31.13 -16.63
C GLY A 41 34.54 -31.62 -18.07
N MET A 42 35.15 -32.80 -18.23
CA MET A 42 35.54 -33.40 -19.50
C MET A 42 34.42 -33.41 -20.56
N HIS A 43 34.85 -33.15 -21.80
CA HIS A 43 34.10 -33.04 -23.05
C HIS A 43 32.88 -33.98 -23.21
N ALA A 44 31.72 -33.39 -23.47
CA ALA A 44 30.72 -33.95 -24.38
C ALA A 44 30.53 -32.94 -25.54
N SER A 45 30.69 -33.43 -26.76
CA SER A 45 30.91 -32.68 -27.99
C SER A 45 29.66 -32.01 -28.59
N LYS A 46 29.84 -30.76 -29.02
CA LYS A 46 29.19 -30.03 -30.14
C LYS A 46 27.73 -30.39 -30.51
N ALA A 47 26.80 -29.49 -30.16
CA ALA A 47 25.60 -29.23 -30.98
C ALA A 47 25.21 -27.72 -30.91
N PRO A 48 24.70 -27.09 -32.01
CA PRO A 48 24.57 -25.63 -32.12
C PRO A 48 23.29 -25.05 -31.49
N TRP A 49 23.42 -23.83 -30.94
CA TRP A 49 22.46 -23.05 -30.12
C TRP A 49 21.18 -22.54 -30.81
N GLN A 50 20.64 -23.20 -31.84
CA GLN A 50 19.52 -22.65 -32.63
C GLN A 50 18.11 -23.15 -32.29
N GLU A 51 17.90 -23.91 -31.22
CA GLU A 51 16.56 -24.41 -30.86
C GLU A 51 16.19 -24.14 -29.39
N PHE A 52 15.87 -22.88 -29.05
CA PHE A 52 15.07 -22.55 -27.86
C PHE A 52 13.70 -21.94 -28.23
N HIS A 53 13.14 -22.37 -29.36
CA HIS A 53 11.72 -22.27 -29.64
C HIS A 53 11.18 -23.64 -30.04
N ARG A 54 10.66 -24.40 -29.06
CA ARG A 54 9.52 -25.28 -29.28
C ARG A 54 8.85 -25.68 -27.97
N GLU A 55 7.53 -25.45 -27.93
CA GLU A 55 6.61 -25.97 -26.92
C GLU A 55 6.41 -27.49 -27.06
N GLN A 56 5.75 -28.06 -26.02
CA GLN A 56 5.18 -29.41 -25.87
C GLN A 56 6.14 -30.49 -25.33
N GLU A 57 5.79 -31.36 -24.38
CA GLU A 57 4.55 -31.62 -23.65
C GLU A 57 4.88 -32.50 -22.42
N VAL A 58 4.02 -32.44 -21.40
CA VAL A 58 3.72 -33.46 -20.38
C VAL A 58 4.91 -34.13 -19.67
N SER A 59 5.13 -33.73 -18.41
CA SER A 59 5.75 -34.62 -17.42
C SER A 59 5.13 -34.42 -16.05
N THR A 60 4.53 -35.52 -15.60
CA THR A 60 3.86 -35.78 -14.34
C THR A 60 4.64 -35.31 -13.11
N CYS A 61 3.89 -34.75 -12.15
CA CYS A 61 4.29 -34.35 -10.80
C CYS A 61 5.55 -35.03 -10.26
N THR A 62 6.60 -34.23 -10.00
CA THR A 62 7.68 -34.61 -9.08
C THR A 62 8.10 -33.41 -8.22
N ASN A 63 7.77 -33.48 -6.93
CA ASN A 63 8.40 -32.84 -5.77
C ASN A 63 8.89 -31.37 -5.87
N ASP A 64 7.99 -30.43 -6.17
CA ASP A 64 8.24 -28.98 -6.03
C ASP A 64 7.31 -28.37 -4.93
N GLN A 65 7.28 -28.99 -3.75
CA GLN A 65 6.46 -28.50 -2.62
C GLN A 65 7.10 -27.26 -2.00
N GLY A 66 6.76 -26.08 -2.53
CA GLY A 66 7.07 -24.79 -1.88
C GLY A 66 7.15 -23.56 -2.78
N LYS A 67 7.11 -23.71 -4.11
CA LYS A 67 7.15 -22.54 -5.00
C LYS A 67 5.76 -21.92 -5.15
N PHE A 68 5.68 -20.60 -4.90
CA PHE A 68 4.48 -19.85 -5.28
C PHE A 68 4.37 -19.84 -6.81
N VAL A 69 3.33 -20.50 -7.33
CA VAL A 69 2.96 -20.44 -8.74
C VAL A 69 1.78 -19.50 -8.85
N PRO A 70 1.94 -18.29 -9.43
CA PRO A 70 0.84 -17.35 -9.56
C PRO A 70 -0.27 -17.92 -10.45
N SER A 71 -1.52 -17.65 -10.10
CA SER A 71 -2.66 -18.01 -10.94
C SER A 71 -2.62 -17.27 -12.28
N GLU A 72 -3.25 -17.81 -13.33
CA GLU A 72 -3.30 -17.16 -14.65
C GLU A 72 -3.82 -15.72 -14.57
N LYS A 73 -4.84 -15.50 -13.74
CA LYS A 73 -5.38 -14.17 -13.41
C LYS A 73 -4.29 -13.22 -12.91
N VAL A 74 -3.44 -13.66 -12.00
CA VAL A 74 -2.36 -12.84 -11.41
C VAL A 74 -1.24 -12.61 -12.42
N ILE A 75 -0.93 -13.60 -13.26
CA ILE A 75 0.03 -13.44 -14.36
C ILE A 75 -0.45 -12.36 -15.33
N GLN A 76 -1.74 -12.37 -15.70
CA GLN A 76 -2.32 -11.36 -16.58
C GLN A 76 -2.34 -9.97 -15.94
N LEU A 77 -2.71 -9.86 -14.67
CA LEU A 77 -2.64 -8.58 -13.93
C LEU A 77 -1.21 -8.06 -13.83
N ARG A 78 -0.23 -8.93 -13.59
CA ARG A 78 1.19 -8.58 -13.58
C ARG A 78 1.65 -8.02 -14.93
N LYS A 79 1.30 -8.69 -16.03
CA LYS A 79 1.63 -8.21 -17.38
C LYS A 79 1.02 -6.84 -17.66
N LYS A 80 -0.26 -6.65 -17.32
CA LYS A 80 -0.94 -5.34 -17.45
C LYS A 80 -0.28 -4.27 -16.61
N LEU A 81 0.03 -4.54 -15.34
CA LEU A 81 0.70 -3.58 -14.45
C LEU A 81 2.08 -3.18 -15.00
N LEU A 82 2.91 -4.15 -15.40
CA LEU A 82 4.23 -3.85 -15.97
C LEU A 82 4.11 -2.93 -17.18
N LYS A 83 3.24 -3.29 -18.13
CA LYS A 83 3.00 -2.49 -19.32
C LYS A 83 2.47 -1.10 -18.98
N PHE A 84 1.51 -0.98 -18.05
CA PHE A 84 0.96 0.30 -17.64
C PHE A 84 2.00 1.20 -16.99
N VAL A 85 2.83 0.64 -16.10
CA VAL A 85 3.90 1.40 -15.45
C VAL A 85 4.91 1.90 -16.49
N GLU A 86 5.34 1.01 -17.41
CA GLU A 86 6.31 1.34 -18.47
C GLU A 86 5.78 2.38 -19.46
N ASP A 87 4.56 2.22 -19.95
CA ASP A 87 4.00 3.04 -21.02
C ASP A 87 3.41 4.37 -20.52
N HIS A 88 2.95 4.43 -19.27
CA HIS A 88 2.13 5.54 -18.78
C HIS A 88 2.67 6.23 -17.52
N ILE A 89 3.31 5.50 -16.60
CA ILE A 89 3.76 6.09 -15.33
C ILE A 89 5.19 6.62 -15.44
N TYR A 90 6.14 5.78 -15.89
CA TYR A 90 7.55 6.21 -16.03
C TYR A 90 7.74 7.46 -16.88
N PRO A 91 7.05 7.65 -18.02
CA PRO A 91 7.17 8.88 -18.80
C PRO A 91 6.75 10.15 -18.04
N MET A 92 5.84 10.01 -17.07
CA MET A 92 5.26 11.14 -16.32
C MET A 92 5.99 11.45 -15.01
N GLU A 93 6.86 10.55 -14.52
CA GLU A 93 7.49 10.72 -13.19
C GLU A 93 8.22 12.05 -13.05
N ASN A 94 8.97 12.45 -14.09
CA ASN A 94 9.70 13.72 -14.07
C ASN A 94 8.76 14.92 -13.90
N GLU A 95 7.60 14.91 -14.54
CA GLU A 95 6.61 15.99 -14.40
C GLU A 95 5.97 15.97 -13.01
N PHE A 96 5.66 14.80 -12.46
CA PHE A 96 5.15 14.69 -11.09
C PHE A 96 6.19 15.15 -10.05
N TYR A 97 7.47 14.84 -10.23
CA TYR A 97 8.53 15.33 -9.35
C TYR A 97 8.70 16.85 -9.43
N LYS A 98 8.60 17.46 -10.63
CA LYS A 98 8.61 18.92 -10.77
C LYS A 98 7.47 19.57 -9.98
N LEU A 99 6.25 19.02 -10.09
CA LEU A 99 5.12 19.52 -9.32
C LEU A 99 5.37 19.38 -7.81
N ALA A 100 5.82 18.21 -7.36
CA ALA A 100 6.07 17.92 -5.95
C ALA A 100 7.14 18.80 -5.29
N GLN A 101 8.10 19.29 -6.08
CA GLN A 101 9.15 20.21 -5.63
C GLN A 101 8.75 21.69 -5.74
N SER A 102 7.60 21.98 -6.35
CA SER A 102 7.13 23.35 -6.57
C SER A 102 6.38 23.94 -5.36
N ALA A 103 5.99 25.21 -5.48
CA ALA A 103 5.07 25.85 -4.55
C ALA A 103 3.65 25.23 -4.62
N SER A 104 3.28 24.64 -5.75
CA SER A 104 2.00 23.99 -5.99
C SER A 104 2.01 22.49 -5.65
N ARG A 105 2.96 22.02 -4.84
CA ARG A 105 3.14 20.58 -4.52
C ARG A 105 1.90 19.85 -3.96
N TRP A 106 0.91 20.59 -3.48
CA TRP A 106 -0.32 20.04 -2.93
C TRP A 106 -1.48 20.05 -3.92
N THR A 107 -1.32 20.62 -5.11
CA THR A 107 -2.35 20.55 -6.16
C THR A 107 -2.32 19.20 -6.85
N ILE A 108 -3.47 18.77 -7.36
CA ILE A 108 -3.60 17.51 -8.11
C ILE A 108 -3.18 17.76 -9.56
N HIS A 109 -2.25 16.95 -10.08
CA HIS A 109 -1.84 17.03 -11.48
C HIS A 109 -2.95 16.48 -12.39
N PRO A 110 -3.36 17.18 -13.47
CA PRO A 110 -4.43 16.69 -14.36
C PRO A 110 -4.16 15.29 -14.95
N GLU A 111 -2.92 15.04 -15.38
CA GLU A 111 -2.54 13.71 -15.89
C GLU A 111 -2.64 12.59 -14.84
N GLU A 112 -2.52 12.91 -13.54
CA GLU A 112 -2.73 11.89 -12.51
C GLU A 112 -4.18 11.37 -12.54
N GLU A 113 -5.15 12.26 -12.73
CA GLU A 113 -6.56 11.88 -12.87
C GLU A 113 -6.84 11.13 -14.17
N ASN A 114 -6.19 11.51 -15.28
CA ASN A 114 -6.26 10.77 -16.55
C ASN A 114 -5.72 9.34 -16.39
N LEU A 115 -4.58 9.17 -15.70
CA LEU A 115 -3.99 7.88 -15.42
C LEU A 115 -4.87 7.03 -14.50
N LYS A 116 -5.49 7.61 -13.47
CA LYS A 116 -6.48 6.90 -12.62
C LYS A 116 -7.68 6.42 -13.45
N ALA A 117 -8.20 7.25 -14.35
CA ALA A 117 -9.30 6.88 -15.22
C ALA A 117 -8.92 5.74 -16.19
N LEU A 118 -7.70 5.78 -16.74
CA LEU A 118 -7.18 4.70 -17.58
C LEU A 118 -6.98 3.40 -16.80
N ALA A 119 -6.38 3.48 -15.61
CA ALA A 119 -6.18 2.33 -14.71
C ALA A 119 -7.52 1.64 -14.36
N LYS A 120 -8.57 2.42 -14.08
CA LYS A 120 -9.94 1.90 -13.89
C LYS A 120 -10.44 1.16 -15.12
N LYS A 121 -10.28 1.74 -16.32
CA LYS A 121 -10.70 1.14 -17.59
C LYS A 121 -9.99 -0.19 -17.87
N GLU A 122 -8.73 -0.33 -17.47
CA GLU A 122 -7.95 -1.56 -17.66
C GLU A 122 -8.16 -2.63 -16.57
N GLY A 123 -8.90 -2.29 -15.52
CA GLY A 123 -9.17 -3.16 -14.37
C GLY A 123 -8.00 -3.22 -13.36
N LEU A 124 -7.15 -2.19 -13.33
CA LEU A 124 -6.00 -2.06 -12.42
C LEU A 124 -6.34 -1.18 -11.21
N TRP A 125 -7.53 -1.33 -10.64
CA TRP A 125 -8.07 -0.45 -9.61
C TRP A 125 -8.45 -1.23 -8.34
N ASN A 126 -8.21 -0.65 -7.16
CA ASN A 126 -8.54 -1.24 -5.86
C ASN A 126 -8.01 -2.68 -5.67
N LEU A 127 -6.83 -2.98 -6.24
CA LEU A 127 -6.26 -4.33 -6.26
C LEU A 127 -6.00 -4.92 -4.86
N PHE A 128 -5.94 -4.05 -3.84
CA PHE A 128 -5.67 -4.42 -2.46
C PHE A 128 -6.84 -5.07 -1.72
N ILE A 129 -8.08 -4.92 -2.21
CA ILE A 129 -9.27 -5.37 -1.47
C ILE A 129 -9.31 -6.90 -1.45
N PRO A 130 -9.20 -7.54 -0.27
CA PRO A 130 -9.27 -8.99 -0.18
C PRO A 130 -10.69 -9.50 -0.45
N LEU A 131 -10.80 -10.77 -0.86
CA LEU A 131 -12.07 -11.40 -1.22
C LEU A 131 -13.17 -11.27 -0.15
N ASP A 132 -12.81 -11.39 1.14
CA ASP A 132 -13.77 -11.31 2.25
C ASP A 132 -14.29 -9.89 2.47
N SER A 133 -13.41 -8.88 2.38
CA SER A 133 -13.79 -7.46 2.46
C SER A 133 -14.62 -7.05 1.26
N ALA A 134 -14.25 -7.49 0.05
CA ALA A 134 -15.03 -7.29 -1.16
C ALA A 134 -16.44 -7.88 -1.01
N ALA A 135 -16.58 -9.11 -0.50
CA ALA A 135 -17.87 -9.74 -0.28
C ALA A 135 -18.76 -8.98 0.72
N ARG A 136 -18.18 -8.42 1.80
CA ARG A 136 -18.91 -7.58 2.77
C ARG A 136 -19.35 -6.25 2.17
N ALA A 137 -18.44 -5.55 1.50
CA ALA A 137 -18.73 -4.30 0.81
C ALA A 137 -19.83 -4.50 -0.24
N ARG A 138 -19.82 -5.64 -0.95
CA ARG A 138 -20.82 -6.00 -1.94
C ARG A 138 -22.23 -6.12 -1.33
N ARG A 139 -22.37 -6.69 -0.14
CA ARG A 139 -23.68 -6.74 0.56
C ARG A 139 -24.21 -5.33 0.85
N LEU A 140 -23.32 -4.44 1.29
CA LEU A 140 -23.66 -3.05 1.58
C LEU A 140 -24.06 -2.27 0.32
N LEU A 141 -23.37 -2.51 -0.80
CA LEU A 141 -23.68 -1.94 -2.11
C LEU A 141 -24.92 -2.55 -2.79
N PHE A 142 -25.22 -3.84 -2.53
CA PHE A 142 -26.40 -4.51 -3.10
C PHE A 142 -27.70 -4.16 -2.39
N GLU A 143 -27.66 -3.79 -1.11
CA GLU A 143 -28.85 -3.32 -0.38
C GLU A 143 -29.31 -1.94 -0.86
N ASP A 144 -28.41 -1.11 -1.40
CA ASP A 144 -28.74 0.20 -1.97
C ASP A 144 -27.92 0.48 -3.24
N PRO A 145 -28.41 0.05 -4.43
CA PRO A 145 -27.73 0.30 -5.70
C PRO A 145 -27.62 1.79 -6.07
N SER A 146 -28.39 2.67 -5.40
CA SER A 146 -28.35 4.12 -5.65
C SER A 146 -27.09 4.81 -5.11
N LEU A 147 -26.28 4.08 -4.33
CA LEU A 147 -25.02 4.59 -3.77
C LEU A 147 -23.91 4.74 -4.80
N LEU A 148 -24.11 4.20 -5.99
CA LEU A 148 -23.10 4.12 -7.02
C LEU A 148 -23.36 5.14 -8.12
N SER A 149 -22.29 5.76 -8.59
CA SER A 149 -22.36 6.67 -9.72
C SER A 149 -22.84 5.92 -10.97
N PRO A 150 -23.76 6.47 -11.78
CA PRO A 150 -24.18 5.86 -13.04
C PRO A 150 -22.95 5.55 -13.92
N GLY A 151 -22.70 4.27 -14.20
CA GLY A 151 -21.56 3.81 -15.01
C GLY A 151 -20.37 3.20 -14.23
N SER A 152 -20.36 3.21 -12.89
CA SER A 152 -19.39 2.41 -12.13
C SER A 152 -19.83 0.94 -12.10
N SER A 153 -19.06 0.03 -12.70
CA SER A 153 -19.36 -1.40 -12.51
C SER A 153 -19.00 -1.82 -11.08
N ASN A 154 -19.92 -2.50 -10.40
CA ASN A 154 -19.75 -2.97 -9.02
C ASN A 154 -18.48 -3.80 -8.85
N ASP A 155 -18.06 -4.51 -9.90
CA ASP A 155 -16.87 -5.35 -9.89
C ASP A 155 -15.56 -4.56 -9.94
N LEU A 156 -15.53 -3.34 -10.50
CA LEU A 156 -14.32 -2.50 -10.50
C LEU A 156 -14.08 -1.83 -9.14
N LEU A 157 -15.15 -1.50 -8.41
CA LEU A 157 -15.02 -0.87 -7.09
C LEU A 157 -14.51 -1.83 -6.02
N LEU A 158 -14.85 -3.11 -6.12
CA LEU A 158 -14.45 -4.13 -5.15
C LEU A 158 -13.10 -4.77 -5.47
N GLY A 159 -12.44 -4.30 -6.52
CA GLY A 159 -11.13 -4.76 -6.95
C GLY A 159 -11.13 -6.20 -7.47
N ALA A 160 -9.92 -6.71 -7.70
CA ALA A 160 -9.75 -8.03 -8.27
C ALA A 160 -10.04 -9.18 -7.28
N GLY A 161 -10.27 -8.93 -5.99
CA GLY A 161 -10.50 -9.99 -5.00
C GLY A 161 -9.32 -10.96 -4.90
N LEU A 162 -8.14 -10.42 -4.58
CA LEU A 162 -6.88 -11.16 -4.50
C LEU A 162 -6.64 -11.68 -3.08
N THR A 163 -5.90 -12.78 -2.97
CA THR A 163 -5.29 -13.15 -1.68
C THR A 163 -4.13 -12.21 -1.34
N ASN A 164 -3.71 -12.17 -0.08
CA ASN A 164 -2.57 -11.35 0.34
C ASN A 164 -1.26 -11.72 -0.41
N LEU A 165 -1.06 -13.00 -0.71
CA LEU A 165 0.13 -13.46 -1.43
C LEU A 165 0.11 -12.98 -2.89
N GLU A 166 -1.03 -13.10 -3.56
CA GLU A 166 -1.22 -12.61 -4.92
C GLU A 166 -1.08 -11.08 -5.00
N TYR A 167 -1.70 -10.34 -4.06
CA TYR A 167 -1.55 -8.89 -4.00
C TYR A 167 -0.11 -8.45 -3.69
N GLY A 168 0.58 -9.16 -2.79
CA GLY A 168 2.00 -8.91 -2.49
C GLY A 168 2.89 -9.06 -3.72
N TYR A 169 2.61 -10.05 -4.57
CA TYR A 169 3.31 -10.24 -5.84
C TYR A 169 3.10 -9.09 -6.84
N LEU A 170 1.96 -8.42 -6.80
CA LEU A 170 1.68 -7.22 -7.62
C LEU A 170 2.26 -5.94 -6.99
N CYS A 171 2.36 -5.87 -5.65
CA CYS A 171 2.96 -4.75 -4.94
C CYS A 171 4.43 -4.54 -5.31
N GLU A 172 5.16 -5.61 -5.63
CA GLU A 172 6.54 -5.54 -6.12
C GLU A 172 6.66 -4.60 -7.33
N ILE A 173 5.68 -4.63 -8.24
CA ILE A 173 5.66 -3.80 -9.45
C ILE A 173 5.22 -2.38 -9.11
N MET A 174 4.13 -2.23 -8.36
CA MET A 174 3.65 -0.91 -7.94
C MET A 174 4.68 -0.16 -7.10
N GLY A 175 5.53 -0.86 -6.36
CA GLY A 175 6.60 -0.28 -5.55
C GLY A 175 7.81 0.23 -6.35
N ARG A 176 7.87 -0.02 -7.67
CA ARG A 176 8.95 0.48 -8.53
C ARG A 176 8.83 1.98 -8.83
N SER A 177 7.66 2.56 -8.57
CA SER A 177 7.38 3.98 -8.73
C SER A 177 6.70 4.53 -7.47
N VAL A 178 7.09 5.72 -7.02
CA VAL A 178 6.43 6.40 -5.89
C VAL A 178 4.98 6.78 -6.23
N TRP A 179 4.68 6.97 -7.52
CA TRP A 179 3.39 7.46 -8.02
C TRP A 179 2.39 6.34 -8.32
N ALA A 180 2.88 5.15 -8.66
CA ALA A 180 2.04 4.03 -9.09
C ALA A 180 0.96 3.60 -8.08
N PRO A 181 1.23 3.48 -6.76
CA PRO A 181 0.19 3.07 -5.82
C PRO A 181 -1.02 4.01 -5.82
N GLN A 182 -0.82 5.32 -5.96
CA GLN A 182 -1.92 6.28 -5.98
C GLN A 182 -2.75 6.17 -7.28
N ILE A 183 -2.09 5.95 -8.42
CA ILE A 183 -2.73 5.77 -9.73
C ILE A 183 -3.62 4.52 -9.77
N PHE A 184 -3.27 3.47 -9.02
CA PHE A 184 -4.06 2.24 -8.92
C PHE A 184 -5.03 2.21 -7.71
N ASN A 185 -5.14 3.32 -6.97
CA ASN A 185 -5.88 3.45 -5.70
C ASN A 185 -5.46 2.45 -4.60
N CYS A 186 -4.20 2.07 -4.61
CA CYS A 186 -3.53 1.17 -3.67
C CYS A 186 -2.57 1.90 -2.71
N GLY A 187 -2.53 3.24 -2.77
CA GLY A 187 -1.62 4.09 -1.99
C GLY A 187 -2.00 4.23 -0.52
N ALA A 188 -0.98 4.38 0.33
CA ALA A 188 -1.15 4.78 1.72
C ALA A 188 -1.35 6.31 1.84
N PRO A 189 -2.07 6.81 2.86
CA PRO A 189 -2.70 6.07 3.96
C PRO A 189 -4.10 5.52 3.62
N ASP A 190 -4.65 5.87 2.46
CA ASP A 190 -6.04 5.58 2.06
C ASP A 190 -6.38 4.10 2.07
N LYS A 191 -5.48 3.26 1.54
CA LYS A 191 -5.62 1.80 1.59
C LYS A 191 -6.01 1.31 2.99
N GLY A 192 -5.22 1.68 4.00
CA GLY A 192 -5.44 1.24 5.39
C GLY A 192 -6.73 1.82 5.98
N ASN A 193 -7.03 3.09 5.68
CA ASN A 193 -8.25 3.73 6.15
C ASN A 193 -9.52 3.09 5.54
N MET A 194 -9.48 2.73 4.25
CA MET A 194 -10.53 1.98 3.59
C MET A 194 -10.74 0.62 4.26
N GLU A 195 -9.66 -0.13 4.56
CA GLU A 195 -9.75 -1.41 5.27
C GLU A 195 -10.38 -1.27 6.67
N VAL A 196 -10.01 -0.23 7.43
CA VAL A 196 -10.59 0.06 8.75
C VAL A 196 -12.09 0.32 8.65
N LEU A 197 -12.50 1.22 7.75
CA LEU A 197 -13.90 1.60 7.60
C LEU A 197 -14.76 0.46 7.04
N LEU A 198 -14.23 -0.34 6.11
CA LEU A 198 -14.90 -1.54 5.60
C LEU A 198 -15.15 -2.60 6.67
N ARG A 199 -14.25 -2.69 7.66
CA ARG A 199 -14.35 -3.70 8.72
C ARG A 199 -15.16 -3.24 9.92
N TYR A 200 -15.04 -1.98 10.32
CA TYR A 200 -15.57 -1.47 11.59
C TYR A 200 -16.56 -0.32 11.45
N GLY A 201 -16.68 0.30 10.27
CA GLY A 201 -17.58 1.42 10.05
C GLY A 201 -19.04 1.00 10.01
N THR A 202 -19.94 1.86 10.49
CA THR A 202 -21.39 1.68 10.32
C THR A 202 -21.79 1.81 8.84
N LYS A 203 -23.02 1.41 8.48
CA LYS A 203 -23.50 1.54 7.09
C LYS A 203 -23.43 2.99 6.60
N GLU A 204 -23.78 3.93 7.47
CA GLU A 204 -23.77 5.38 7.20
C GLU A 204 -22.34 5.87 6.97
N GLN A 205 -21.39 5.45 7.81
CA GLN A 205 -19.97 5.79 7.66
C GLN A 205 -19.38 5.20 6.37
N GLN A 206 -19.73 3.96 6.03
CA GLN A 206 -19.26 3.33 4.80
C GLN A 206 -19.84 4.03 3.56
N LYS A 207 -21.14 4.35 3.56
CA LYS A 207 -21.78 5.14 2.50
C LYS A 207 -21.13 6.51 2.33
N GLN A 208 -20.89 7.21 3.43
CA GLN A 208 -20.35 8.57 3.41
C GLN A 208 -18.87 8.63 3.02
N TRP A 209 -18.06 7.65 3.46
CA TRP A 209 -16.60 7.76 3.37
C TRP A 209 -15.94 6.66 2.54
N VAL A 210 -16.39 5.41 2.65
CA VAL A 210 -15.77 4.31 1.92
C VAL A 210 -16.07 4.39 0.44
N VAL A 211 -17.33 4.66 0.06
CA VAL A 211 -17.70 4.73 -1.36
C VAL A 211 -16.90 5.79 -2.11
N PRO A 212 -16.78 7.06 -1.64
CA PRO A 212 -15.95 8.04 -2.33
C PRO A 212 -14.46 7.72 -2.35
N LEU A 213 -13.92 7.04 -1.33
CA LEU A 213 -12.53 6.58 -1.31
C LEU A 213 -12.29 5.45 -2.33
N LEU A 214 -13.21 4.49 -2.44
CA LEU A 214 -13.15 3.40 -3.43
C LEU A 214 -13.29 3.93 -4.85
N GLU A 215 -14.08 4.99 -5.05
CA GLU A 215 -14.19 5.71 -6.32
C GLU A 215 -12.95 6.58 -6.61
N GLY A 216 -12.08 6.84 -5.63
CA GLY A 216 -10.93 7.74 -5.75
C GLY A 216 -11.30 9.23 -5.85
N LYS A 217 -12.50 9.63 -5.40
CA LYS A 217 -12.98 11.02 -5.45
C LYS A 217 -12.48 11.86 -4.27
N ILE A 218 -12.18 11.21 -3.16
CA ILE A 218 -11.59 11.84 -1.97
C ILE A 218 -10.35 11.06 -1.54
N ARG A 219 -9.56 11.70 -0.68
CA ARG A 219 -8.44 11.12 0.03
C ARG A 219 -8.66 11.23 1.53
N SER A 220 -7.77 10.62 2.28
CA SER A 220 -7.82 10.53 3.73
C SER A 220 -6.45 10.66 4.36
N GLY A 221 -6.43 10.88 5.67
CA GLY A 221 -5.22 10.84 6.48
C GLY A 221 -5.40 9.95 7.70
N PHE A 222 -4.29 9.46 8.28
CA PHE A 222 -4.30 8.74 9.54
C PHE A 222 -3.54 9.52 10.60
N ALA A 223 -4.23 9.92 11.68
CA ALA A 223 -3.73 10.85 12.68
C ALA A 223 -3.50 10.15 14.03
N MET A 224 -2.33 9.50 14.17
CA MET A 224 -1.92 8.81 15.39
C MET A 224 -0.74 9.47 16.09
N THR A 225 0.36 9.71 15.38
CA THR A 225 1.63 10.16 15.98
C THR A 225 1.51 11.54 16.63
N LYS A 226 2.04 11.69 17.84
CA LYS A 226 2.11 12.96 18.58
C LYS A 226 3.56 13.47 18.67
N PRO A 227 3.79 14.79 18.64
CA PRO A 227 5.14 15.35 18.76
C PRO A 227 5.74 15.26 20.17
N GLN A 228 4.91 15.34 21.22
CA GLN A 228 5.39 15.45 22.61
C GLN A 228 5.69 14.11 23.30
N VAL A 229 5.37 12.98 22.67
CA VAL A 229 5.47 11.66 23.28
C VAL A 229 6.02 10.62 22.30
N ALA A 230 6.74 9.63 22.82
CA ALA A 230 7.25 8.51 22.04
C ALA A 230 6.08 7.62 21.58
N SER A 231 5.55 7.94 20.40
CA SER A 231 4.33 7.34 19.84
C SER A 231 4.53 5.92 19.28
N SER A 232 5.76 5.39 19.31
CA SER A 232 6.05 3.99 18.99
C SER A 232 5.41 3.04 19.99
N ASP A 233 5.27 3.44 21.26
CA ASP A 233 4.35 2.81 22.20
C ASP A 233 3.02 3.57 22.14
N ALA A 234 2.02 2.95 21.52
CA ALA A 234 0.68 3.54 21.34
C ALA A 234 0.03 3.93 22.67
N THR A 235 0.42 3.32 23.78
CA THR A 235 -0.14 3.65 25.10
C THR A 235 0.28 5.04 25.61
N ASN A 236 1.33 5.63 25.04
CA ASN A 236 1.77 7.00 25.32
C ASN A 236 0.91 8.06 24.63
N ILE A 237 -0.04 7.71 23.75
CA ILE A 237 -0.91 8.69 23.12
C ILE A 237 -1.72 9.44 24.17
N GLU A 238 -1.77 10.77 24.08
CA GLU A 238 -2.47 11.63 25.05
C GLU A 238 -3.50 12.55 24.36
N CYS A 239 -3.81 12.32 23.07
CA CYS A 239 -4.88 13.08 22.41
C CYS A 239 -6.20 12.68 23.08
N SER A 240 -6.90 13.60 23.74
CA SER A 240 -8.12 13.28 24.47
C SER A 240 -9.34 13.34 23.55
N ILE A 241 -10.29 12.43 23.81
CA ILE A 241 -11.59 12.36 23.16
C ILE A 241 -12.62 12.24 24.28
N SER A 242 -13.37 13.30 24.56
CA SER A 242 -14.43 13.28 25.56
C SER A 242 -15.81 13.29 24.91
N ARG A 243 -16.71 12.45 25.40
CA ARG A 243 -18.11 12.40 24.94
C ARG A 243 -18.91 13.52 25.62
N GLN A 244 -19.62 14.30 24.81
CA GLN A 244 -20.72 15.16 25.25
C GLN A 244 -22.06 14.53 24.83
N VAL A 245 -23.18 15.23 25.02
CA VAL A 245 -24.53 14.67 24.82
C VAL A 245 -24.72 14.13 23.40
N ASP A 246 -24.34 14.90 22.38
CA ASP A 246 -24.57 14.64 20.96
C ASP A 246 -23.28 14.61 20.11
N CYS A 247 -22.13 14.94 20.71
CA CYS A 247 -20.87 15.06 20.00
C CYS A 247 -19.68 14.53 20.82
N TYR A 248 -18.52 14.46 20.16
CA TYR A 248 -17.23 14.22 20.81
C TYR A 248 -16.36 15.47 20.69
N VAL A 249 -15.69 15.84 21.77
CA VAL A 249 -14.67 16.89 21.77
C VAL A 249 -13.29 16.26 21.76
N ILE A 250 -12.50 16.62 20.74
CA ILE A 250 -11.16 16.08 20.51
C ILE A 250 -10.14 17.17 20.80
N ASN A 251 -9.20 16.93 21.72
CA ASN A 251 -8.13 17.88 22.04
C ASN A 251 -6.75 17.21 21.96
N GLY A 252 -5.87 17.76 21.12
CA GLY A 252 -4.50 17.29 21.03
C GLY A 252 -3.75 17.84 19.83
N ARG A 253 -2.47 17.47 19.73
CA ARG A 253 -1.60 17.75 18.59
C ARG A 253 -1.20 16.43 17.93
N LYS A 254 -1.27 16.39 16.60
CA LYS A 254 -0.84 15.27 15.75
C LYS A 254 0.15 15.80 14.70
N TRP A 255 1.06 14.94 14.27
CA TRP A 255 2.01 15.24 13.19
C TRP A 255 2.28 13.95 12.40
N TRP A 256 3.03 14.05 11.29
CA TRP A 256 3.24 12.95 10.35
C TRP A 256 1.94 12.37 9.78
N THR A 257 0.90 13.21 9.65
CA THR A 257 -0.37 12.83 9.02
C THR A 257 -0.22 12.98 7.51
N SER A 258 0.30 11.94 6.86
CA SER A 258 0.46 11.87 5.40
C SER A 258 -0.87 12.15 4.69
N GLY A 259 -0.81 12.90 3.59
CA GLY A 259 -1.99 13.26 2.78
C GLY A 259 -2.85 14.41 3.32
N ALA A 260 -2.63 14.90 4.55
CA ALA A 260 -3.50 15.92 5.16
C ALA A 260 -3.53 17.28 4.42
N MET A 261 -2.49 17.59 3.64
CA MET A 261 -2.40 18.84 2.88
C MET A 261 -2.99 18.73 1.46
N ASP A 262 -3.36 17.52 1.03
CA ASP A 262 -4.03 17.30 -0.26
C ASP A 262 -5.45 17.92 -0.20
N PRO A 263 -5.85 18.77 -1.16
CA PRO A 263 -7.15 19.43 -1.16
C PRO A 263 -8.32 18.44 -1.25
N SER A 264 -8.10 17.22 -1.74
CA SER A 264 -9.07 16.13 -1.77
C SER A 264 -9.10 15.30 -0.49
N CYS A 265 -8.21 15.55 0.49
CA CYS A 265 -8.27 14.91 1.80
C CYS A 265 -9.50 15.41 2.58
N LYS A 266 -10.56 14.59 2.65
CA LYS A 266 -11.85 14.98 3.27
C LYS A 266 -12.12 14.31 4.61
N ILE A 267 -11.33 13.31 4.99
CA ILE A 267 -11.51 12.58 6.26
C ILE A 267 -10.16 12.21 6.88
N LEU A 268 -10.07 12.36 8.21
CA LEU A 268 -8.98 11.82 9.01
C LEU A 268 -9.52 10.69 9.89
N VAL A 269 -8.87 9.52 9.84
CA VAL A 269 -9.02 8.49 10.87
C VAL A 269 -8.07 8.85 12.01
N LEU A 270 -8.63 9.21 13.16
CA LEU A 270 -7.87 9.71 14.32
C LEU A 270 -7.88 8.70 15.46
N MET A 271 -6.72 8.54 16.10
CA MET A 271 -6.55 7.71 17.29
C MET A 271 -6.30 8.58 18.52
N GLY A 272 -7.07 8.39 19.59
CA GLY A 272 -6.98 9.14 20.84
C GLY A 272 -7.43 8.31 22.03
N LYS A 273 -7.34 8.89 23.24
CA LYS A 273 -7.78 8.27 24.49
C LYS A 273 -9.17 8.78 24.87
N THR A 274 -10.04 7.85 25.21
CA THR A 274 -11.41 8.09 25.67
C THR A 274 -11.53 8.05 27.19
N ASP A 275 -10.70 7.24 27.86
CA ASP A 275 -10.66 7.13 29.32
C ASP A 275 -9.21 7.02 29.83
N PHE A 276 -8.74 8.06 30.53
CA PHE A 276 -7.37 8.10 31.08
C PHE A 276 -7.21 7.26 32.37
N SER A 277 -8.32 6.88 33.00
CA SER A 277 -8.35 6.09 34.24
C SER A 277 -8.40 4.59 33.99
N ALA A 278 -8.83 4.18 32.79
CA ALA A 278 -8.89 2.77 32.38
C ALA A 278 -7.50 2.10 32.39
N PRO A 279 -7.45 0.75 32.48
CA PRO A 279 -6.22 0.00 32.31
C PRO A 279 -5.51 0.38 31.01
N LYS A 280 -4.17 0.39 31.03
CA LYS A 280 -3.29 0.93 29.96
C LYS A 280 -3.70 0.56 28.51
N HIS A 281 -4.19 -0.66 28.28
CA HIS A 281 -4.60 -1.19 26.96
C HIS A 281 -6.10 -1.02 26.64
N LYS A 282 -6.85 -0.30 27.47
CA LYS A 282 -8.29 0.00 27.30
C LYS A 282 -8.59 1.50 27.35
N GLN A 283 -7.56 2.35 27.28
CA GLN A 283 -7.72 3.80 27.34
C GLN A 283 -8.17 4.42 26.01
N GLN A 284 -8.16 3.64 24.91
CA GLN A 284 -8.27 4.10 23.52
C GLN A 284 -9.48 3.43 22.85
#